data_AF-B2CG06-F1
#
_entry.id   AF-B2CG06-F1
#
_cell.length_a   1.000
_cell.length_b   1.000
_cell.length_c   1.000
_cell.angle_alpha   90.00
_cell.angle_beta   90.00
_cell.angle_gamma   90.00
#
_symmetry.space_group_name_H-M   'P 1'
#
loop_
_entity.id
_entity.type
_entity.pdbx_description
1 polymer ?
#
loop_
_entity_poly.entity_id
_entity_poly.type
_entity_poly.pdbx_seq_one_letter_code
_entity_poly.pdbx_strand_id
1 'polypeptide(L)'
;NASNKIAAVDTKTGKLAALVDTKKIPHPGRGANFVHPQYGPVWATGHLGDAVVTLISTPSDKQDFAKYKQHNWKVVQELKVPGAGNLFVKTHPKSRNLWVDLPQNPEKDLAESVFVFDLKDLSKAPQQINVAKLAGLPESKAIKRAVHPEYSADGTEVWVSLWAGKTEPSAIVVLDDKTRQVKNVIRDPKMITPTGKF
;
A
#
# COMPACT_ATOMS: atom_id res chain seq x y z
N ASN A 1 -6.39 9.23 10.12
CA ASN A 1 -7.60 10.09 10.28
C ASN A 1 -8.48 9.55 11.41
N ALA A 2 -8.65 10.26 12.53
CA ALA A 2 -9.45 9.77 13.68
C ALA A 2 -10.97 9.72 13.42
N SER A 3 -11.47 10.42 12.41
CA SER A 3 -12.91 10.45 12.08
C SER A 3 -13.40 9.21 11.32
N ASN A 4 -12.51 8.27 10.96
CA ASN A 4 -12.82 7.03 10.22
C ASN A 4 -13.62 7.29 8.93
N LYS A 5 -13.29 8.38 8.22
CA LYS A 5 -13.95 8.78 6.97
C LYS A 5 -12.92 9.13 5.90
N ILE A 6 -13.32 9.07 4.63
CA ILE A 6 -12.59 9.65 3.50
C ILE A 6 -13.46 10.73 2.86
N ALA A 7 -12.93 11.94 2.77
CA ALA A 7 -13.58 13.03 2.05
C ALA A 7 -13.18 12.98 0.58
N ALA A 8 -14.17 12.95 -0.30
CA ALA A 8 -13.99 13.10 -1.74
C ALA A 8 -14.38 14.51 -2.16
N VAL A 9 -13.45 15.22 -2.81
CA VAL A 9 -13.67 16.57 -3.33
C VAL A 9 -13.59 16.53 -4.84
N ASP A 10 -14.61 17.06 -5.52
CA ASP A 10 -14.55 17.31 -6.96
C ASP A 10 -13.77 18.59 -7.20
N THR A 11 -12.57 18.44 -7.76
CA THR A 11 -11.67 19.56 -8.02
C THR A 11 -12.09 20.41 -9.22
N LYS A 12 -12.94 19.91 -10.13
CA LYS A 12 -13.49 20.72 -11.23
C LYS A 12 -14.49 21.73 -10.72
N THR A 13 -15.35 21.32 -9.78
CA THR A 13 -16.39 22.19 -9.20
C THR A 13 -15.98 22.83 -7.88
N GLY A 14 -14.89 22.36 -7.25
CA GLY A 14 -14.42 22.81 -5.95
C GLY A 14 -15.33 22.40 -4.78
N LYS A 15 -16.16 21.37 -4.96
CA LYS A 15 -17.20 20.98 -3.99
C LYS A 15 -16.93 19.61 -3.37
N LEU A 16 -17.39 19.44 -2.14
CA LEU A 16 -17.44 18.12 -1.49
C LEU A 16 -18.38 17.21 -2.27
N ALA A 17 -17.86 16.11 -2.81
CA ALA A 17 -18.62 15.12 -3.55
C ALA A 17 -19.20 14.04 -2.62
N ALA A 18 -18.44 13.63 -1.60
CA ALA A 18 -18.89 12.64 -0.61
C ALA A 18 -18.04 12.64 0.67
N LEU A 19 -18.63 12.11 1.74
CA LEU A 19 -17.93 11.66 2.94
C LEU A 19 -18.21 10.16 3.10
N VAL A 20 -17.18 9.34 2.90
CA VAL A 20 -17.29 7.89 2.88
C VAL A 20 -16.82 7.33 4.21
N ASP A 21 -17.67 6.60 4.92
CA ASP A 21 -17.29 5.86 6.13
C ASP A 21 -16.33 4.71 5.82
N THR A 22 -15.30 4.54 6.65
CA THR A 22 -14.30 3.48 6.52
C THR A 22 -14.06 2.80 7.87
N LYS A 23 -13.13 1.83 7.89
CA LYS A 23 -12.62 1.27 9.13
C LYS A 23 -11.72 2.24 9.90
N LYS A 24 -11.24 1.79 11.06
CA LYS A 24 -10.59 2.62 12.06
C LYS A 24 -9.26 3.20 11.56
N ILE A 25 -9.16 4.52 11.57
CA ILE A 25 -7.96 5.31 11.24
C ILE A 25 -7.41 4.96 9.85
N PRO A 26 -8.11 5.34 8.76
CA PRO A 26 -7.55 5.18 7.42
C PRO A 26 -6.28 6.04 7.30
N HIS A 27 -5.28 5.47 6.65
CA HIS A 27 -3.99 6.10 6.39
C HIS A 27 -3.49 5.73 4.98
N PRO A 28 -3.93 6.44 3.93
CA PRO A 28 -3.64 6.05 2.56
C PRO A 28 -2.24 6.44 2.06
N GLY A 29 -1.60 7.44 2.68
CA GLY A 29 -0.65 8.28 1.94
C GLY A 29 -1.36 8.98 0.79
N ARG A 30 -0.98 8.68 -0.47
CA ARG A 30 -1.72 9.10 -1.68
C ARG A 30 -2.81 8.09 -2.09
N GLY A 31 -2.81 6.91 -1.48
CA GLY A 31 -3.63 5.75 -1.83
C GLY A 31 -3.18 5.08 -3.13
N ALA A 32 -3.98 4.12 -3.61
CA ALA A 32 -3.70 3.35 -4.81
C ALA A 32 -4.94 3.24 -5.70
N ASN A 33 -4.81 3.60 -6.98
CA ASN A 33 -5.91 3.54 -7.95
C ASN A 33 -5.74 2.36 -8.90
N PHE A 34 -6.81 1.60 -9.15
CA PHE A 34 -6.84 0.54 -10.16
C PHE A 34 -8.28 0.27 -10.62
N VAL A 35 -8.45 -0.60 -11.62
CA VAL A 35 -9.76 -1.03 -12.09
C VAL A 35 -10.11 -2.37 -11.48
N HIS A 36 -11.13 -2.40 -10.63
CA HIS A 36 -11.71 -3.61 -10.05
C HIS A 36 -12.61 -4.32 -11.07
N PRO A 37 -12.51 -5.65 -11.24
CA PRO A 37 -13.28 -6.38 -12.25
C PRO A 37 -14.80 -6.24 -12.08
N GLN A 38 -15.29 -6.21 -10.84
CA GLN A 38 -16.72 -6.11 -10.53
C GLN A 38 -17.23 -4.68 -10.30
N TYR A 39 -16.37 -3.76 -9.90
CA TYR A 39 -16.78 -2.44 -9.39
C TYR A 39 -16.22 -1.26 -10.19
N GLY A 40 -15.44 -1.54 -11.26
CA GLY A 40 -14.84 -0.50 -12.09
C GLY A 40 -13.70 0.22 -11.36
N PRO A 41 -13.46 1.50 -11.67
CA PRO A 41 -12.41 2.29 -11.01
C PRO A 41 -12.60 2.34 -9.48
N VAL A 42 -11.53 2.05 -8.76
CA VAL A 42 -11.48 2.13 -7.29
C VAL A 42 -10.21 2.83 -6.83
N TRP A 43 -10.31 3.44 -5.66
CA TRP A 43 -9.18 3.95 -4.87
C TRP A 43 -9.09 3.17 -3.56
N ALA A 44 -7.87 2.84 -3.14
CA ALA A 44 -7.60 2.02 -1.96
C ALA A 44 -6.91 2.81 -0.85
N THR A 45 -7.24 2.46 0.40
CA THR A 45 -6.56 2.90 1.62
C THR A 45 -6.39 1.75 2.59
N GLY A 46 -5.23 1.63 3.24
CA GLY A 46 -5.11 0.80 4.43
C GLY A 46 -5.39 1.59 5.71
N HIS A 47 -5.23 0.91 6.85
CA HIS A 47 -5.64 1.41 8.16
C HIS A 47 -4.54 1.21 9.21
N LEU A 48 -4.37 2.23 10.05
CA LEU A 48 -3.55 2.14 11.25
C LEU A 48 -4.27 1.35 12.35
N GLY A 49 -5.60 1.43 12.42
CA GLY A 49 -6.39 0.90 13.52
C GLY A 49 -7.23 -0.34 13.22
N ASP A 50 -7.15 -0.88 12.00
CA ASP A 50 -7.91 -2.07 11.59
C ASP A 50 -7.09 -2.90 10.57
N ALA A 51 -7.39 -4.20 10.47
CA ALA A 51 -6.66 -5.16 9.66
C ALA A 51 -7.28 -5.32 8.25
N VAL A 52 -7.55 -4.20 7.58
CA VAL A 52 -8.12 -4.18 6.22
C VAL A 52 -7.52 -3.10 5.32
N VAL A 53 -7.57 -3.37 4.02
CA VAL A 53 -7.50 -2.35 2.95
C VAL A 53 -8.91 -2.12 2.40
N THR A 54 -9.40 -0.90 2.51
CA THR A 54 -10.73 -0.50 2.02
C THR A 54 -10.62 -0.04 0.58
N LEU A 55 -11.49 -0.57 -0.29
CA LEU A 55 -11.67 -0.13 -1.67
C LEU A 55 -12.91 0.73 -1.79
N ILE A 56 -12.73 1.96 -2.29
CA ILE A 56 -13.81 2.93 -2.54
C ILE A 56 -13.94 3.09 -4.05
N SER A 57 -15.15 2.90 -4.59
CA SER A 57 -15.39 3.14 -6.02
C SER A 57 -15.35 4.64 -6.33
N THR A 58 -14.67 4.99 -7.42
CA THR A 58 -14.48 6.37 -7.87
C THR A 58 -15.21 6.62 -9.19
N PRO A 59 -15.83 7.81 -9.36
CA PRO A 59 -16.50 8.14 -10.61
C PRO A 59 -15.50 8.25 -11.75
N SER A 60 -15.97 7.93 -12.96
CA SER A 60 -15.22 8.13 -14.19
C SER A 60 -16.13 8.61 -15.32
N ASP A 61 -15.62 9.54 -16.12
CA ASP A 61 -16.30 10.07 -17.31
C ASP A 61 -16.19 9.12 -18.53
N LYS A 62 -15.39 8.04 -18.43
CA LYS A 62 -15.25 7.07 -19.52
C LYS A 62 -16.52 6.24 -19.68
N GLN A 63 -17.01 6.14 -20.91
CA GLN A 63 -18.25 5.43 -21.24
C GLN A 63 -18.25 3.97 -20.77
N ASP A 64 -17.12 3.27 -20.88
CA ASP A 64 -16.96 1.87 -20.46
C ASP A 64 -17.22 1.65 -18.96
N PHE A 65 -17.12 2.71 -18.16
CA PHE A 65 -17.35 2.68 -16.72
C PHE A 65 -18.73 3.21 -16.29
N ALA A 66 -19.58 3.63 -17.23
CA ALA A 66 -20.92 4.14 -16.92
C ALA A 66 -21.78 3.13 -16.14
N LYS A 67 -21.59 1.82 -16.40
CA LYS A 67 -22.28 0.72 -15.72
C LYS A 67 -21.92 0.53 -14.24
N TYR A 68 -20.91 1.24 -13.73
CA TYR A 68 -20.48 1.15 -12.33
C TYR A 68 -20.93 2.36 -11.48
N LYS A 69 -21.61 3.35 -12.06
CA LYS A 69 -21.96 4.62 -11.41
C LYS A 69 -22.72 4.46 -10.09
N GLN A 70 -23.50 3.38 -9.92
CA GLN A 70 -24.23 3.06 -8.70
C GLN A 70 -23.32 2.81 -7.48
N HIS A 71 -22.04 2.53 -7.69
CA HIS A 71 -21.04 2.26 -6.66
C HIS A 71 -20.25 3.51 -6.22
N ASN A 72 -20.28 4.58 -7.02
CA ASN A 72 -19.46 5.76 -6.78
C ASN A 72 -19.57 6.27 -5.33
N TRP A 73 -18.41 6.53 -4.73
CA TRP A 73 -18.26 7.02 -3.35
C TRP A 73 -18.79 6.07 -2.27
N LYS A 74 -18.86 4.78 -2.57
CA LYS A 74 -19.16 3.73 -1.58
C LYS A 74 -17.93 2.87 -1.37
N VAL A 75 -17.77 2.38 -0.14
CA VAL A 75 -16.91 1.22 0.11
C VAL A 75 -17.53 0.03 -0.63
N VAL A 76 -16.77 -0.55 -1.55
CA VAL A 76 -17.22 -1.69 -2.37
C VAL A 76 -16.62 -3.01 -1.92
N GLN A 77 -15.46 -2.98 -1.26
CA GLN A 77 -14.81 -4.17 -0.74
C GLN A 77 -13.83 -3.82 0.38
N GLU A 78 -13.69 -4.75 1.33
CA GLU A 78 -12.63 -4.76 2.34
C GLU A 78 -11.72 -5.95 2.09
N LEU A 79 -10.44 -5.70 1.82
CA LEU A 79 -9.42 -6.73 1.66
C LEU A 79 -8.76 -6.99 3.01
N LYS A 80 -8.87 -8.21 3.54
CA LYS A 80 -8.26 -8.57 4.82
C LYS A 80 -6.75 -8.65 4.71
N VAL A 81 -6.04 -8.02 5.65
CA VAL A 81 -4.59 -8.16 5.86
C VAL A 81 -4.35 -8.78 7.24
N PRO A 82 -3.17 -9.36 7.51
CA PRO A 82 -2.95 -10.12 8.76
C PRO A 82 -2.91 -9.25 10.03
N GLY A 83 -2.83 -7.93 9.91
CA GLY A 83 -2.87 -7.03 11.06
C GLY A 83 -3.07 -5.57 10.67
N ALA A 84 -3.29 -4.74 11.68
CA ALA A 84 -3.35 -3.29 11.56
C ALA A 84 -1.94 -2.68 11.47
N GLY A 85 -1.87 -1.35 11.38
CA GLY A 85 -0.59 -0.62 11.34
C GLY A 85 -0.06 -0.35 9.93
N ASN A 86 -0.93 -0.36 8.92
CA ASN A 86 -0.60 0.07 7.57
C ASN A 86 -0.33 1.58 7.55
N LEU A 87 0.68 1.99 6.78
CA LEU A 87 0.91 3.40 6.44
C LEU A 87 0.72 3.68 4.96
N PHE A 88 1.07 2.74 4.08
CA PHE A 88 1.02 2.94 2.64
C PHE A 88 0.46 1.74 1.90
N VAL A 89 -0.37 2.04 0.91
CA VAL A 89 -0.76 1.11 -0.16
C VAL A 89 -0.22 1.64 -1.48
N LYS A 90 0.17 0.74 -2.40
CA LYS A 90 0.73 1.15 -3.69
C LYS A 90 0.39 0.17 -4.80
N THR A 91 0.10 0.71 -5.97
CA THR A 91 0.04 -0.02 -7.24
C THR A 91 0.54 0.89 -8.37
N HIS A 92 0.60 0.36 -9.59
CA HIS A 92 1.01 1.10 -10.79
C HIS A 92 0.15 0.65 -11.98
N PRO A 93 -0.18 1.52 -12.96
CA PRO A 93 -1.03 1.14 -14.11
C PRO A 93 -0.54 -0.05 -14.94
N LYS A 94 0.76 -0.36 -14.89
CA LYS A 94 1.40 -1.50 -15.58
C LYS A 94 1.58 -2.73 -14.69
N SER A 95 1.20 -2.64 -13.42
CA SER A 95 1.32 -3.73 -12.46
C SER A 95 -0.01 -4.45 -12.26
N ARG A 96 0.08 -5.71 -11.84
CA ARG A 96 -1.05 -6.51 -11.33
C ARG A 96 -1.05 -6.62 -9.81
N ASN A 97 -0.18 -5.88 -9.11
CA ASN A 97 0.03 -6.02 -7.69
C ASN A 97 -0.51 -4.82 -6.93
N LEU A 98 -1.14 -5.08 -5.79
CA LEU A 98 -1.40 -4.10 -4.75
C LEU A 98 -0.51 -4.42 -3.55
N TRP A 99 0.44 -3.53 -3.29
CA TRP A 99 1.42 -3.63 -2.21
C TRP A 99 0.91 -2.90 -0.99
N VAL A 100 1.07 -3.53 0.17
CA VAL A 100 0.58 -3.04 1.47
C VAL A 100 1.69 -3.26 2.49
N ASP A 101 2.12 -2.20 3.18
CA ASP A 101 3.06 -2.32 4.30
C ASP A 101 2.31 -2.43 5.64
N LEU A 102 2.96 -2.90 6.71
CA LEU A 102 2.40 -2.86 8.08
C LEU A 102 3.44 -2.34 9.09
N PRO A 103 4.14 -1.23 8.81
CA PRO A 103 5.29 -0.81 9.59
C PRO A 103 4.95 -0.44 11.02
N GLN A 104 3.70 -0.11 11.37
CA GLN A 104 3.29 0.22 12.74
C GLN A 104 2.72 -0.98 13.51
N ASN A 105 2.75 -2.18 12.91
CA ASN A 105 2.35 -3.38 13.61
C ASN A 105 3.35 -3.69 14.76
N PRO A 106 2.88 -4.19 15.92
CA PRO A 106 3.77 -4.61 17.02
C PRO A 106 4.49 -5.94 16.73
N GLU A 107 3.90 -6.81 15.90
CA GLU A 107 4.50 -8.09 15.54
C GLU A 107 5.66 -7.88 14.57
N LYS A 108 6.86 -8.32 14.98
CA LYS A 108 8.10 -8.12 14.21
C LYS A 108 7.98 -8.63 12.78
N ASP A 109 7.50 -9.85 12.59
CA ASP A 109 7.43 -10.46 11.25
C ASP A 109 6.47 -9.71 10.32
N LEU A 110 5.38 -9.12 10.84
CA LEU A 110 4.46 -8.31 10.05
C LEU A 110 5.05 -6.93 9.72
N ALA A 111 5.67 -6.27 10.70
CA ALA A 111 6.28 -4.96 10.51
C ALA A 111 7.54 -4.99 9.63
N GLU A 112 8.22 -6.12 9.54
CA GLU A 112 9.37 -6.38 8.67
C GLU A 112 8.97 -6.82 7.25
N SER A 113 7.66 -6.96 6.98
CA SER A 113 7.13 -7.48 5.72
C SER A 113 6.28 -6.47 4.95
N VAL A 114 6.10 -6.77 3.66
CA VAL A 114 5.02 -6.22 2.84
C VAL A 114 4.09 -7.36 2.41
N PHE A 115 2.85 -7.01 2.08
CA PHE A 115 1.77 -7.91 1.69
C PHE A 115 1.28 -7.54 0.29
N VAL A 116 1.18 -8.54 -0.59
CA VAL A 116 0.92 -8.30 -2.01
C VAL A 116 -0.32 -9.05 -2.47
N PHE A 117 -1.37 -8.32 -2.81
CA PHE A 117 -2.55 -8.88 -3.48
C PHE A 117 -2.32 -8.97 -4.98
N ASP A 118 -2.87 -10.02 -5.60
CA ASP A 118 -3.02 -10.09 -7.05
C ASP A 118 -4.33 -9.39 -7.45
N LEU A 119 -4.23 -8.28 -8.17
CA LEU A 119 -5.38 -7.50 -8.64
C LEU A 119 -6.25 -8.28 -9.63
N LYS A 120 -5.75 -9.38 -10.22
CA LYS A 120 -6.56 -10.28 -11.05
C LYS A 120 -7.47 -11.18 -10.22
N ASP A 121 -7.15 -11.40 -8.95
CA ASP A 121 -7.90 -12.29 -8.06
C ASP A 121 -7.78 -11.84 -6.60
N LEU A 122 -8.60 -10.84 -6.26
CA LEU A 122 -8.69 -10.27 -4.91
C LEU A 122 -9.43 -11.17 -3.90
N SER A 123 -9.88 -12.36 -4.30
CA SER A 123 -10.43 -13.35 -3.37
C SER A 123 -9.35 -14.07 -2.56
N LYS A 124 -8.10 -14.06 -3.06
CA LYS A 124 -6.96 -14.70 -2.43
C LYS A 124 -6.35 -13.83 -1.34
N ALA A 125 -5.85 -14.49 -0.30
CA ALA A 125 -5.02 -13.85 0.71
C ALA A 125 -3.76 -13.24 0.07
N PRO A 126 -3.24 -12.11 0.61
CA PRO A 126 -2.04 -11.51 0.07
C PRO A 126 -0.82 -12.39 0.34
N GLN A 127 0.14 -12.36 -0.57
CA GLN A 127 1.44 -12.97 -0.34
C GLN A 127 2.24 -12.10 0.63
N GLN A 128 2.77 -12.69 1.70
CA GLN A 128 3.73 -12.03 2.58
C GLN A 128 5.14 -12.11 2.00
N ILE A 129 5.86 -10.99 2.02
CA ILE A 129 7.26 -10.88 1.60
C ILE A 129 8.02 -10.19 2.74
N ASN A 130 8.85 -10.96 3.45
CA ASN A 130 9.66 -10.44 4.55
C ASN A 130 10.88 -9.69 4.01
N VAL A 131 10.76 -8.36 3.96
CA VAL A 131 11.75 -7.45 3.36
C VAL A 131 13.01 -7.41 4.21
N ALA A 132 12.91 -7.53 5.54
CA ALA A 132 14.08 -7.55 6.42
C ALA A 132 14.99 -8.77 6.16
N LYS A 133 14.41 -9.96 5.97
CA LYS A 133 15.15 -11.18 5.61
C LYS A 133 15.83 -11.01 4.25
N LEU A 134 15.11 -10.49 3.25
CA LEU A 134 15.65 -10.24 1.91
C LEU A 134 16.77 -9.20 1.90
N ALA A 135 16.72 -8.21 2.80
CA ALA A 135 17.74 -7.20 2.94
C ALA A 135 19.07 -7.73 3.51
N GLY A 136 19.10 -8.93 4.10
CA GLY A 136 20.32 -9.56 4.61
C GLY A 136 21.16 -8.68 5.54
N LEU A 137 20.50 -7.80 6.31
CA LEU A 137 21.19 -6.96 7.30
C LEU A 137 21.46 -7.76 8.58
N PRO A 138 22.47 -7.37 9.38
CA PRO A 138 22.71 -7.97 10.68
C PRO A 138 21.45 -8.06 11.55
N GLU A 139 21.42 -9.08 12.40
CA GLU A 139 20.36 -9.21 13.39
C GLU A 139 20.31 -7.97 14.28
N SER A 140 19.09 -7.59 14.65
CA SER A 140 18.82 -6.46 15.51
C SER A 140 17.72 -6.84 16.50
N LYS A 141 17.86 -6.31 17.73
CA LYS A 141 16.83 -6.37 18.76
C LYS A 141 15.65 -5.46 18.40
N ALA A 142 15.88 -4.38 17.66
CA ALA A 142 14.83 -3.51 17.15
C ALA A 142 14.15 -4.11 15.92
N ILE A 143 12.90 -3.71 15.70
CA ILE A 143 12.13 -4.07 14.51
C ILE A 143 12.62 -3.20 13.35
N LYS A 144 13.02 -3.82 12.24
CA LYS A 144 13.41 -3.12 11.02
C LYS A 144 12.19 -2.92 10.12
N ARG A 145 11.52 -1.78 10.23
CA ARG A 145 10.18 -1.59 9.67
C ARG A 145 10.22 -1.44 8.15
N ALA A 146 9.57 -2.36 7.42
CA ALA A 146 9.40 -2.27 5.97
C ALA A 146 8.32 -1.23 5.66
N VAL A 147 8.68 -0.18 4.90
CA VAL A 147 7.79 0.98 4.72
C VAL A 147 7.89 1.61 3.33
N HIS A 148 6.74 2.13 2.90
CA HIS A 148 6.56 2.96 1.71
C HIS A 148 6.99 2.28 0.41
N PRO A 149 6.25 1.27 -0.09
CA PRO A 149 6.49 0.73 -1.42
C PRO A 149 6.35 1.84 -2.47
N GLU A 150 7.35 2.03 -3.32
CA GLU A 150 7.36 3.04 -4.38
C GLU A 150 7.80 2.42 -5.70
N TYR A 151 7.11 2.73 -6.79
CA TYR A 151 7.45 2.19 -8.10
C TYR A 151 8.53 3.04 -8.77
N SER A 152 9.40 2.36 -9.51
CA SER A 152 10.17 2.97 -10.60
C SER A 152 9.24 3.59 -11.66
N ALA A 153 9.76 4.56 -12.41
CA ALA A 153 8.98 5.31 -13.41
C ALA A 153 8.35 4.43 -14.51
N ASP A 154 9.01 3.33 -14.87
CA ASP A 154 8.48 2.40 -15.88
C ASP A 154 7.49 1.38 -15.31
N GLY A 155 7.35 1.31 -13.99
CA GLY A 155 6.47 0.42 -13.27
C GLY A 155 6.96 -1.02 -13.13
N THR A 156 8.24 -1.30 -13.41
CA THR A 156 8.77 -2.67 -13.42
C THR A 156 9.40 -3.09 -12.08
N GLU A 157 9.80 -2.11 -11.26
CA GLU A 157 10.38 -2.33 -9.94
C GLU A 157 9.58 -1.65 -8.84
N VAL A 158 9.59 -2.25 -7.65
CA VAL A 158 9.04 -1.70 -6.41
C VAL A 158 10.13 -1.63 -5.34
N TRP A 159 10.30 -0.44 -4.77
CA TRP A 159 11.35 -0.08 -3.84
C TRP A 159 10.74 0.05 -2.45
N VAL A 160 11.28 -0.68 -1.46
CA VAL A 160 10.79 -0.66 -0.08
C VAL A 160 11.92 -0.24 0.85
N SER A 161 11.68 0.76 1.69
CA SER A 161 12.65 1.16 2.71
C SER A 161 12.58 0.17 3.86
N LEU A 162 13.74 -0.24 4.35
CA LEU A 162 13.86 -0.95 5.61
C LEU A 162 14.37 0.05 6.66
N TRP A 163 13.44 0.62 7.40
CA TRP A 163 13.68 1.64 8.41
C TRP A 163 14.14 0.99 9.73
N ALA A 164 15.46 1.01 9.96
CA ALA A 164 16.09 0.57 11.21
C ALA A 164 16.40 1.75 12.14
N GLY A 165 16.93 1.48 13.34
CA GLY A 165 17.38 2.53 14.27
C GLY A 165 18.54 3.37 13.73
N LYS A 166 18.73 4.58 14.28
CA LYS A 166 19.78 5.54 13.82
C LYS A 166 21.20 4.97 13.83
N THR A 167 21.50 4.07 14.76
CA THR A 167 22.82 3.43 14.92
C THR A 167 22.92 2.08 14.25
N GLU A 168 21.87 1.63 13.54
CA GLU A 168 21.81 0.33 12.90
C GLU A 168 21.83 0.48 11.38
N PRO A 169 22.41 -0.49 10.65
CA PRO A 169 22.37 -0.47 9.20
C PRO A 169 20.92 -0.54 8.71
N SER A 170 20.62 0.22 7.67
CA SER A 170 19.35 0.21 6.95
C SER A 170 19.57 -0.19 5.49
N ALA A 171 18.48 -0.44 4.76
CA ALA A 171 18.54 -0.80 3.34
C ALA A 171 17.33 -0.24 2.58
N ILE A 172 17.45 -0.18 1.25
CA ILE A 172 16.29 -0.16 0.35
C ILE A 172 16.33 -1.45 -0.46
N VAL A 173 15.26 -2.24 -0.37
CA VAL A 173 15.11 -3.48 -1.15
C VAL A 173 14.33 -3.15 -2.41
N VAL A 174 14.89 -3.51 -3.55
CA VAL A 174 14.28 -3.36 -4.87
C VAL A 174 13.78 -4.73 -5.31
N LEU A 175 12.48 -4.82 -5.57
CA LEU A 175 11.78 -6.03 -6.02
C LEU A 175 11.39 -5.87 -7.48
N ASP A 176 11.56 -6.93 -8.28
CA ASP A 176 10.94 -7.01 -9.60
C ASP A 176 9.42 -7.22 -9.41
N ASP A 177 8.60 -6.34 -10.00
CA ASP A 177 7.15 -6.34 -9.78
C ASP A 177 6.49 -7.62 -10.34
N LYS A 178 6.94 -8.10 -11.49
CA LYS A 178 6.30 -9.24 -12.18
C LYS A 178 6.47 -10.54 -11.40
N THR A 179 7.68 -10.76 -10.89
CA THR A 179 8.11 -11.99 -10.19
C THR A 179 8.02 -11.88 -8.67
N ARG A 180 7.96 -10.65 -8.14
CA ARG A 180 8.02 -10.32 -6.70
C ARG A 180 9.31 -10.79 -6.03
N GLN A 181 10.38 -11.00 -6.80
CA GLN A 181 11.69 -11.43 -6.31
C GLN A 181 12.62 -10.23 -6.12
N VAL A 182 13.63 -10.38 -5.27
CA VAL A 182 14.67 -9.35 -5.07
C VAL A 182 15.45 -9.16 -6.36
N LYS A 183 15.51 -7.92 -6.82
CA LYS A 183 16.35 -7.47 -7.92
C LYS A 183 17.63 -6.82 -7.42
N ASN A 184 17.55 -6.04 -6.33
CA ASN A 184 18.71 -5.40 -5.72
C ASN A 184 18.45 -5.10 -4.22
N VAL A 185 19.53 -4.93 -3.45
CA VAL A 185 19.48 -4.39 -2.09
C VAL A 185 20.50 -3.26 -1.99
N ILE A 186 20.01 -2.03 -1.94
CA ILE A 186 20.82 -0.83 -1.82
C ILE A 186 21.20 -0.67 -0.35
N ARG A 187 22.51 -0.60 -0.08
CA ARG A 187 23.09 -0.37 1.24
C ARG A 187 24.17 0.69 1.12
N ASP A 188 24.19 1.64 2.04
CA ASP A 188 25.23 2.65 2.15
C ASP A 188 25.35 3.04 3.64
N PRO A 189 26.55 3.05 4.24
CA PRO A 189 26.74 3.53 5.62
C PRO A 189 26.19 4.94 5.89
N LYS A 190 26.08 5.79 4.86
CA LYS A 190 25.50 7.13 4.93
C LYS A 190 23.97 7.14 4.86
N MET A 191 23.34 6.02 4.47
CA MET A 191 21.88 5.88 4.41
C MET A 191 21.33 5.55 5.80
N ILE A 192 21.23 6.59 6.62
CA ILE A 192 20.70 6.50 7.99
C ILE A 192 19.18 6.68 7.95
N THR A 193 18.43 5.71 8.46
CA THR A 193 16.97 5.78 8.64
C THR A 193 16.18 6.16 7.36
N PRO A 194 16.35 5.45 6.22
CA PRO A 194 15.59 5.75 5.01
C PRO A 194 14.08 5.51 5.22
N THR A 195 13.25 6.46 4.80
CA THR A 195 11.78 6.41 4.97
C THR A 195 11.06 6.68 3.64
N GLY A 196 10.73 7.94 3.36
CA GLY A 196 10.10 8.39 2.11
C GLY A 196 11.01 8.20 0.90
N LYS A 197 10.41 7.89 -0.26
CA LYS A 197 11.05 7.67 -1.57
C LYS A 197 10.11 8.23 -2.63
N PHE A 198 10.58 9.08 -3.55
CA PHE A 198 9.73 9.78 -4.53
C PHE A 198 10.41 9.86 -5.89
#